data_AF-X0YTY8-F1
#
_entry.id   AF-X0YTY8-F1
#
_cell.length_a   1.000
_cell.length_b   1.000
_cell.length_c   1.000
_cell.angle_alpha   90.00
_cell.angle_beta   90.00
_cell.angle_gamma   90.00
#
_symmetry.space_group_name_H-M   'P 1'
#
loop_
_entity.id
_entity.type
_entity.pdbx_description
1 polymer ?
#
loop_
_entity_poly.entity_id
_entity_poly.type
_entity_poly.pdbx_seq_one_letter_code
_entity_poly.pdbx_strand_id
1 'polypeptide(L)' 'MKELEFVRYISKKFRTRPPVVRGIGDDCAVLEYTKDKYMLLTCDMIIEGTHFTKKATPYQIGWKA' A
#
# COMPACT_ATOMS: atom_id res chain seq x y z
N MET A 1 -17.01 -7.72 8.95
CA MET A 1 -15.97 -6.67 8.99
C MET A 1 -15.74 -6.20 7.56
N LYS A 2 -15.92 -4.90 7.30
CA LYS A 2 -15.67 -4.27 6.00
C LYS A 2 -14.20 -3.85 5.90
N GLU A 3 -13.74 -3.53 4.69
CA GLU A 3 -12.36 -3.13 4.39
C GLU A 3 -11.81 -2.07 5.35
N LEU A 4 -12.47 -0.92 5.46
CA LEU A 4 -12.02 0.18 6.33
C LEU A 4 -11.97 -0.19 7.81
N GLU A 5 -12.85 -1.09 8.26
CA GLU A 5 -12.83 -1.58 9.65
C GLU A 5 -11.60 -2.47 9.90
N PHE A 6 -11.24 -3.30 8.91
CA PHE A 6 -10.07 -4.16 8.98
C PHE A 6 -8.77 -3.35 8.96
N VAL A 7 -8.65 -2.35 8.08
CA VAL A 7 -7.50 -1.42 8.06
C VAL A 7 -7.35 -0.71 9.41
N ARG A 8 -8.45 -0.21 9.99
CA ARG A 8 -8.44 0.41 11.32
C ARG A 8 -8.01 -0.59 12.40
N TYR A 9 -8.51 -1.82 12.36
CA TYR A 9 -8.11 -2.87 13.30
C TYR A 9 -6.60 -3.17 13.23
N ILE A 10 -6.04 -3.30 12.03
CA ILE A 10 -4.60 -3.50 11.82
C ILE A 10 -3.81 -2.29 12.31
N SER A 11 -4.19 -1.06 11.93
CA SER A 11 -3.45 0.16 12.30
C SER A 11 -3.24 0.28 13.81
N LYS A 12 -4.22 -0.15 14.63
CA LYS A 12 -4.13 -0.13 16.09
C LYS A 12 -3.07 -1.09 16.66
N LYS A 13 -2.69 -2.13 15.92
CA LYS A 13 -1.70 -3.13 16.34
C LYS A 13 -0.26 -2.72 16.02
N PHE A 14 -0.06 -1.80 15.10
CA PHE A 14 1.27 -1.37 14.66
C PHE A 14 1.54 0.07 15.10
N ARG A 15 2.61 0.28 15.85
CA ARG A 15 3.08 1.64 16.20
C ARG A 15 4.07 2.11 15.14
N THR A 16 3.98 3.38 14.74
CA THR A 16 5.01 4.02 13.93
C THR A 16 6.30 4.17 14.73
N ARG A 17 7.44 4.00 14.06
CA ARG A 17 8.79 4.16 14.60
C ARG A 17 9.66 4.77 13.50
N PRO A 18 10.71 5.53 13.83
CA PRO A 18 11.65 6.02 12.83
C PRO A 18 12.13 4.89 11.90
N PRO A 19 12.19 5.12 10.58
CA PRO A 19 11.99 6.40 9.88
C PRO A 19 10.53 6.73 9.51
N VAL A 20 9.54 5.98 9.98
CA VAL A 20 8.12 6.16 9.59
C VAL A 20 7.50 7.36 10.31
N VAL A 21 7.17 8.40 9.54
CA VAL A 21 6.43 9.60 9.98
C VAL A 21 4.92 9.33 10.03
N ARG A 22 4.39 8.68 8.98
CA ARG A 22 2.98 8.27 8.89
C ARG A 22 2.88 6.82 8.43
N GLY A 23 2.21 5.98 9.21
CA GLY A 23 2.01 4.55 8.95
C GLY A 23 0.64 4.24 8.36
N ILE A 24 0.11 3.06 8.67
CA ILE A 24 -1.16 2.52 8.14
C ILE A 24 -2.34 3.47 8.42
N GLY A 25 -3.15 3.75 7.39
CA GLY A 25 -4.40 4.51 7.51
C GLY A 25 -4.53 5.70 6.56
N ASP A 26 -3.73 5.74 5.50
CA ASP A 26 -3.73 6.73 4.41
C ASP A 26 -3.36 6.03 3.10
N ASP A 27 -3.34 6.74 1.98
CA ASP A 27 -3.03 6.17 0.65
C ASP A 27 -1.60 5.63 0.53
N CYS A 28 -0.66 6.12 1.34
CA CYS A 28 0.72 5.62 1.40
C CYS A 28 1.35 5.89 2.78
N ALA A 29 2.44 5.17 3.06
CA ALA A 29 3.30 5.47 4.21
C ALA A 29 4.26 6.62 3.88
N VAL A 30 4.58 7.44 4.88
CA VAL A 30 5.54 8.54 4.78
C VAL A 30 6.76 8.22 5.63
N LEU A 31 7.94 8.25 5.02
CA LEU A 31 9.21 7.94 5.65
C LEU A 31 10.15 9.15 5.57
N GLU A 32 10.91 9.39 6.64
CA GLU A 32 12.08 10.26 6.59
C GLU A 32 13.09 9.68 5.59
N TYR A 33 13.61 10.53 4.69
CA TYR A 33 14.57 10.09 3.68
C TYR A 33 15.83 10.98 3.65
N THR A 34 15.66 12.27 3.36
CA THR A 34 16.71 13.28 3.49
C THR A 34 16.21 14.40 4.41
N LYS A 35 17.09 15.38 4.72
CA LYS A 35 16.71 16.51 5.60
C LYS A 35 15.54 17.34 5.04
N ASP A 36 15.35 17.33 3.72
CA ASP A 36 14.43 18.17 2.97
C ASP A 36 13.37 17.38 2.20
N LYS A 37 13.39 16.02 2.25
CA LYS A 37 12.47 15.17 1.49
C LYS A 37 11.94 14.01 2.31
N TYR A 38 10.67 13.70 2.03
CA TYR A 38 10.04 12.46 2.45
C TYR A 38 10.03 11.45 1.31
N MET A 39 10.11 10.17 1.67
CA MET A 39 9.81 9.07 0.77
C MET A 39 8.38 8.62 1.01
N LEU A 40 7.60 8.53 -0.06
CA LEU A 40 6.26 7.95 -0.04
C LEU A 40 6.36 6.49 -0.48
N LEU A 41 5.81 5.58 0.32
CA LEU A 41 5.83 4.15 0.05
C LEU A 41 4.39 3.61 0.00
N THR A 42 4.02 3.04 -1.13
CA THR A 42 2.73 2.35 -1.31
C THR A 42 2.97 0.91 -1.77
N CYS A 43 1.97 0.06 -1.58
CA CYS A 43 1.97 -1.31 -2.07
C CYS A 43 0.52 -1.69 -2.42
N ASP A 44 0.30 -2.06 -3.66
CA ASP A 44 -0.98 -2.57 -4.16
C ASP A 44 -0.83 -4.03 -4.57
N MET A 45 -1.93 -4.78 -4.46
CA MET A 45 -2.01 -6.15 -4.96
C MET A 45 -3.02 -6.22 -6.09
N ILE A 46 -2.62 -6.83 -7.20
CA ILE A 46 -3.52 -7.22 -8.27
C ILE A 46 -3.70 -8.75 -8.30
N ILE A 47 -4.94 -9.19 -8.51
CA ILE A 47 -5.37 -10.58 -8.36
C ILE A 47 -6.17 -10.99 -9.60
N GLU A 48 -5.86 -12.16 -10.15
CA GLU A 48 -6.62 -12.77 -11.26
C GLU A 48 -8.09 -12.98 -10.87
N GLY A 49 -9.02 -12.71 -11.79
CA GLY A 49 -10.47 -12.81 -11.58
C GLY A 49 -11.10 -11.58 -10.91
N THR A 50 -10.30 -10.68 -10.34
CA THR A 50 -10.76 -9.38 -9.81
C THR A 50 -10.18 -8.21 -10.61
N HIS A 51 -8.86 -8.16 -10.74
CA HIS A 51 -8.14 -7.03 -11.34
C HIS A 51 -7.77 -7.27 -12.81
N PHE A 52 -7.57 -8.53 -13.19
CA PHE A 52 -7.32 -8.97 -14.57
C PHE A 52 -7.93 -10.35 -14.80
N THR A 53 -8.02 -10.79 -16.06
CA THR A 53 -8.55 -12.11 -16.41
C THR A 53 -7.45 -13.02 -16.94
N LYS A 54 -7.70 -14.33 -17.06
CA LYS A 54 -6.77 -15.31 -17.67
C LYS A 54 -6.32 -14.96 -19.10
N LYS A 55 -7.01 -14.04 -19.77
CA LYS A 55 -6.66 -13.58 -21.12
C LYS A 55 -5.61 -12.48 -21.13
N ALA A 56 -5.35 -11.83 -19.99
CA ALA A 56 -4.36 -10.76 -19.90
C ALA A 56 -2.95 -11.33 -20.08
N THR A 57 -2.14 -10.66 -20.91
CA THR A 57 -0.73 -11.05 -21.09
C THR A 57 0.11 -10.58 -19.88
N PRO A 58 1.26 -11.21 -19.62
CA PRO A 58 2.17 -10.75 -18.56
C PRO A 58 2.55 -9.26 -18.69
N TYR A 59 2.71 -8.76 -19.91
CA TYR A 59 2.97 -7.34 -20.18
C TYR A 59 1.82 -6.45 -19.72
N GLN A 60 0.57 -6.81 -20.02
CA GLN A 60 -0.60 -6.04 -19.59
C GLN A 60 -0.79 -6.06 -18.08
N ILE A 61 -0.48 -7.20 -17.44
CA ILE A 61 -0.51 -7.34 -15.98
C ILE A 61 0.54 -6.40 -15.37
N GLY A 62 1.78 -6.41 -15.89
CA GLY A 62 2.86 -5.55 -15.42
C GLY A 62 2.65 -4.06 -15.71
N TRP A 63 1.97 -3.70 -16.80
CA TRP A 63 1.61 -2.31 -17.09
C TRP A 63 0.59 -1.75 -16.09
N LYS A 64 -0.31 -2.60 -15.59
CA LYS A 64 -1.37 -2.20 -14.66
C LYS A 64 -0.92 -2.20 -13.20
N ALA A 65 0.01 -3.09 -12.86
CA ALA A 65 0.62 -3.18 -11.52
C ALA A 65 1.43 -1.93 -11.19
#